data_AF-A0A358DUT9-F1
#
_entry.id   AF-A0A358DUT9-F1
#
_cell.length_a   1.000
_cell.length_b   1.000
_cell.length_c   1.000
_cell.angle_alpha   90.00
_cell.angle_beta   90.00
_cell.angle_gamma   90.00
#
_symmetry.space_group_name_H-M   'P 1'
#
loop_
_entity.id
_entity.type
_entity.pdbx_description
1 polymer ?
#
loop_
_entity_poly.entity_id
_entity_poly.type
_entity_poly.pdbx_seq_one_letter_code
_entity_poly.pdbx_strand_id
1 'polypeptide(L)'
;MQSDAQLSTASLNDKADWDAYSLTHESTTAYHKYAWLEAVEHAYGHKPLGVIARHPKTQKVVGLFPAVFMKTPFWGKQICALPYCDVGYGIADNAEVLQDMQHFLHTKMANAGCRKLEIRQAESTPPGQDIQAGHKVRMLL
;
A
#
# COMPACT_ATOMS: atom_id res chain seq x y z
N MET A 1 -13.92 4.52 -14.06
CA MET A 1 -14.90 5.44 -13.45
C MET A 1 -14.34 5.82 -12.11
N GLN A 2 -14.58 7.04 -11.63
CA GLN A 2 -14.10 7.49 -10.32
C GLN A 2 -15.13 7.09 -9.26
N SER A 3 -14.69 6.50 -8.17
CA SER A 3 -15.52 6.15 -7.03
C SER A 3 -15.92 7.40 -6.23
N ASP A 4 -16.92 7.27 -5.36
CA ASP A 4 -17.33 8.33 -4.44
C ASP A 4 -16.54 8.34 -3.12
N ALA A 5 -15.52 7.48 -2.99
CA ALA A 5 -14.75 7.31 -1.78
C ALA A 5 -13.91 8.55 -1.44
N GLN A 6 -13.91 8.92 -0.16
CA GLN A 6 -13.05 9.97 0.36
C GLN A 6 -11.68 9.38 0.69
N LEU A 7 -10.64 9.90 0.02
CA LEU A 7 -9.26 9.44 0.17
C LEU A 7 -8.46 10.40 1.03
N SER A 8 -7.65 9.86 1.93
CA SER A 8 -6.71 10.63 2.74
C SER A 8 -5.44 9.85 3.05
N THR A 9 -4.37 10.57 3.40
CA THR A 9 -3.16 9.95 3.96
C THR A 9 -3.46 9.56 5.40
N ALA A 10 -3.30 8.28 5.72
CA ALA A 10 -3.54 7.74 7.04
C ALA A 10 -2.53 8.29 8.05
N SER A 11 -3.03 8.54 9.25
CA SER A 11 -2.27 8.97 10.42
C SER A 11 -2.37 7.94 11.53
N LEU A 12 -1.65 8.15 12.63
CA LEU A 12 -1.75 7.27 13.80
C LEU A 12 -3.19 7.20 14.36
N ASN A 13 -3.98 8.26 14.18
CA ASN A 13 -5.38 8.29 14.61
C ASN A 13 -6.26 7.32 13.80
N ASP A 14 -5.84 6.96 12.59
CA ASP A 14 -6.56 6.01 11.73
C ASP A 14 -6.21 4.55 12.03
N LYS A 15 -5.22 4.29 12.90
CA LYS A 15 -4.69 2.93 13.17
C LYS A 15 -5.78 1.92 13.55
N ALA A 16 -6.70 2.31 14.43
CA ALA A 16 -7.77 1.43 14.88
C ALA A 16 -8.71 1.02 13.72
N ASP A 17 -9.15 2.00 12.92
CA ASP A 17 -10.03 1.75 11.78
C ASP A 17 -9.31 0.98 10.66
N TRP A 18 -8.04 1.30 10.44
CA TRP A 18 -7.16 0.63 9.49
C TRP A 18 -7.03 -0.86 9.85
N ASP A 19 -6.65 -1.15 11.10
CA ASP A 19 -6.46 -2.53 11.54
C ASP A 19 -7.78 -3.30 11.55
N ALA A 20 -8.91 -2.65 11.91
CA ALA A 20 -10.23 -3.27 11.84
C ALA A 20 -10.62 -3.70 10.42
N TYR A 21 -10.43 -2.83 9.41
CA TYR A 21 -10.72 -3.18 8.02
C TYR A 21 -9.81 -4.30 7.49
N SER A 22 -8.52 -4.25 7.84
CA SER A 22 -7.58 -5.31 7.47
C SER A 22 -7.99 -6.69 8.02
N LEU A 23 -8.66 -6.76 9.17
CA LEU A 23 -9.14 -8.04 9.71
C LEU A 23 -10.33 -8.62 8.93
N THR A 24 -11.05 -7.79 8.17
CA THR A 24 -12.29 -8.20 7.49
C THR A 24 -12.08 -8.55 6.01
N HIS A 25 -11.00 -8.08 5.38
CA HIS A 25 -10.78 -8.27 3.95
C HIS A 25 -9.94 -9.52 3.66
N GLU A 26 -10.43 -10.42 2.80
CA GLU A 26 -9.82 -11.74 2.55
C GLU A 26 -8.41 -11.67 1.95
N SER A 27 -8.11 -10.65 1.14
CA SER A 27 -6.79 -10.44 0.54
C SER A 27 -5.77 -9.77 1.49
N THR A 28 -6.09 -9.62 2.77
CA THR A 28 -5.18 -8.99 3.73
C THR A 28 -4.02 -9.93 4.06
N THR A 29 -2.82 -9.35 4.06
CA THR A 29 -1.59 -9.96 4.57
C THR A 29 -1.05 -9.18 5.77
N ALA A 30 -0.05 -9.71 6.47
CA ALA A 30 0.62 -9.00 7.57
C ALA A 30 1.11 -7.58 7.17
N TYR A 31 1.46 -7.38 5.90
CA TYR A 31 1.95 -6.09 5.38
C TYR A 31 0.86 -5.01 5.26
N HIS A 32 -0.41 -5.40 5.40
CA HIS A 32 -1.53 -4.47 5.42
C HIS A 32 -1.85 -3.97 6.84
N LYS A 33 -1.18 -4.46 7.88
CA LYS A 33 -1.34 -3.95 9.25
C LYS A 33 -0.66 -2.59 9.39
N TYR A 34 -1.26 -1.68 10.15
CA TYR A 34 -0.65 -0.36 10.39
C TYR A 34 0.71 -0.49 11.08
N ALA A 35 0.86 -1.50 11.94
CA ALA A 35 2.11 -1.85 12.61
C ALA A 35 3.28 -2.07 11.64
N TRP A 36 3.03 -2.49 10.39
CA TRP A 36 4.08 -2.60 9.38
C TRP A 36 4.65 -1.22 9.00
N LEU A 37 3.79 -0.21 8.82
CA LEU A 37 4.21 1.16 8.52
C LEU A 37 5.02 1.75 9.69
N GLU A 38 4.59 1.49 10.92
CA GLU A 38 5.32 1.88 12.13
C GLU A 38 6.70 1.20 12.21
N ALA A 39 6.77 -0.09 11.92
CA ALA A 39 8.03 -0.84 11.92
C ALA A 39 9.02 -0.30 10.88
N VAL A 40 8.56 0.01 9.67
CA VAL A 40 9.39 0.61 8.62
C VAL A 40 9.89 1.99 9.02
N GLU A 41 9.03 2.82 9.61
CA GLU A 41 9.44 4.14 10.11
C GLU A 41 10.49 4.01 11.22
N HIS A 42 10.27 3.11 12.17
CA HIS A 42 11.16 2.94 13.30
C HIS A 42 12.53 2.36 12.90
N ALA A 43 12.55 1.35 12.02
CA ALA A 43 13.77 0.67 11.62
C ALA A 43 14.61 1.47 10.62
N TYR A 44 13.96 2.20 9.70
CA TYR A 44 14.64 2.84 8.56
C TYR A 44 14.47 4.36 8.48
N GLY A 45 13.64 4.97 9.34
CA GLY A 45 13.36 6.40 9.33
C GLY A 45 12.53 6.88 8.13
N HIS A 46 11.93 5.97 7.37
CA HIS A 46 11.08 6.31 6.22
C HIS A 46 9.67 6.68 6.67
N LYS A 47 9.09 7.72 6.07
CA LYS A 47 7.82 8.27 6.55
C LYS A 47 6.63 7.46 6.04
N PRO A 48 5.68 7.06 6.89
CA PRO A 48 4.43 6.46 6.44
C PRO A 48 3.67 7.41 5.50
N LEU A 49 3.09 6.87 4.43
CA LEU A 49 2.24 7.60 3.49
C LEU A 49 0.88 6.92 3.25
N GLY A 50 0.68 5.71 3.79
CA GLY A 50 -0.45 4.83 3.49
C GLY A 50 -1.78 5.56 3.28
N VAL A 51 -2.56 5.13 2.30
CA VAL A 51 -3.83 5.76 1.94
C VAL A 51 -4.98 4.99 2.56
N ILE A 52 -5.93 5.72 3.15
CA ILE A 52 -7.19 5.19 3.66
C ILE A 52 -8.34 5.77 2.84
N ALA A 53 -9.23 4.89 2.38
CA ALA A 53 -10.45 5.23 1.66
C ALA A 53 -11.66 5.05 2.56
N ARG A 54 -12.55 6.04 2.62
CA ARG A 54 -13.77 6.00 3.43
C ARG A 54 -15.01 6.29 2.60
N HIS A 55 -16.09 5.56 2.87
CA HIS A 55 -17.37 5.84 2.25
C HIS A 55 -17.91 7.21 2.74
N PRO A 56 -18.31 8.13 1.85
CA PRO A 56 -18.59 9.52 2.22
C PRO A 56 -19.70 9.69 3.26
N LYS A 57 -20.75 8.87 3.18
CA LYS A 57 -21.91 8.93 4.09
C LYS A 57 -21.71 8.21 5.43
N THR A 58 -21.16 7.00 5.40
CA THR A 58 -21.08 6.13 6.59
C THR A 58 -19.75 6.28 7.33
N GLN A 59 -18.75 6.92 6.70
CA GLN A 59 -17.38 7.06 7.20
C GLN A 59 -16.64 5.73 7.45
N LYS A 60 -17.24 4.60 7.04
CA LYS A 60 -16.63 3.28 7.08
C LYS A 60 -15.46 3.23 6.11
N VAL A 61 -14.39 2.54 6.52
CA VAL A 61 -13.26 2.24 5.64
C VAL A 61 -13.72 1.28 4.55
N VAL A 62 -13.36 1.59 3.31
CA VAL A 62 -13.67 0.81 2.10
C VAL A 62 -12.42 0.46 1.29
N GLY A 63 -11.24 0.80 1.82
CA GLY A 63 -9.96 0.43 1.21
C GLY A 63 -8.76 0.99 1.96
N LEU A 64 -7.66 0.25 1.89
CA LEU A 64 -6.36 0.55 2.50
C LEU A 64 -5.25 0.30 1.47
N PHE A 65 -4.32 1.24 1.37
CA PHE A 65 -3.17 1.12 0.49
C PHE A 65 -1.91 1.46 1.29
N PRO A 66 -1.22 0.45 1.87
CA PRO A 66 0.05 0.68 2.54
C PRO A 66 1.03 1.36 1.58
N ALA A 67 1.68 2.42 2.05
CA ALA A 67 2.68 3.16 1.30
C ALA A 67 3.67 3.84 2.23
N VAL A 68 4.91 3.94 1.80
CA VAL A 68 6.01 4.58 2.53
C VAL A 68 6.70 5.58 1.60
N PHE A 69 6.91 6.78 2.12
CA PHE A 69 7.74 7.80 1.49
C PHE A 69 9.19 7.60 1.92
N MET A 70 10.04 7.26 0.94
CA MET A 70 11.46 7.03 1.16
C MET A 70 12.27 8.22 0.63
N LYS A 71 13.15 8.75 1.46
CA LYS A 71 14.13 9.77 1.10
C LYS A 71 15.52 9.21 1.32
N THR A 72 16.26 9.03 0.23
CA THR A 72 17.65 8.58 0.26
C THR A 72 18.58 9.78 0.05
N PRO A 73 19.57 10.02 0.93
CA PRO A 73 20.60 11.04 0.70
C PRO A 73 21.24 10.85 -0.68
N PHE A 74 21.40 11.93 -1.44
CA PHE A 74 21.97 11.97 -2.80
C PHE A 74 21.22 11.25 -3.93
N TRP A 75 20.34 10.28 -3.63
CA TRP A 75 19.58 9.52 -4.64
C TRP A 75 18.14 10.01 -4.88
N GLY A 76 17.63 10.90 -4.01
CA GLY A 76 16.35 11.59 -4.21
C GLY A 76 15.20 11.02 -3.38
N LYS A 77 13.96 11.28 -3.83
CA LYS A 77 12.71 10.93 -3.15
C LYS A 77 11.91 9.92 -3.99
N GLN A 78 11.33 8.92 -3.35
CA GLN A 78 10.46 7.93 -3.98
C GLN A 78 9.31 7.52 -3.05
N ILE A 79 8.22 7.03 -3.64
CA ILE A 79 7.14 6.38 -2.90
C ILE A 79 7.18 4.89 -3.22
N CYS A 80 7.17 4.06 -2.18
CA CYS A 80 7.11 2.61 -2.31
C CYS A 80 5.91 2.10 -1.53
N ALA A 81 5.01 1.35 -2.18
CA ALA A 81 3.84 0.79 -1.53
C ALA A 81 4.21 -0.09 -0.32
N LEU A 82 5.14 -1.03 -0.53
CA LEU A 82 5.68 -1.86 0.55
C LEU A 82 7.16 -2.15 0.26
N PRO A 83 8.11 -1.35 0.78
CA PRO A 83 9.51 -1.68 0.65
C PRO A 83 9.78 -3.01 1.37
N TYR A 84 10.69 -3.81 0.81
CA TYR A 84 11.14 -5.11 1.37
C TYR A 84 10.14 -6.27 1.31
N CYS A 85 8.95 -6.08 0.74
CA CYS A 85 7.97 -7.14 0.53
C CYS A 85 7.91 -7.58 -0.95
N ASP A 86 7.55 -8.84 -1.18
CA ASP A 86 7.27 -9.36 -2.53
C ASP A 86 5.87 -8.94 -3.03
N VAL A 87 5.04 -8.40 -2.14
CA VAL A 87 3.65 -8.00 -2.37
C VAL A 87 3.41 -6.62 -1.77
N GLY A 88 2.95 -5.68 -2.60
CA GLY A 88 2.87 -4.25 -2.36
C GLY A 88 1.59 -3.62 -2.93
N TYR A 89 0.45 -4.29 -2.85
CA TYR A 89 -0.82 -3.80 -3.38
C TYR A 89 -1.71 -3.21 -2.29
N GLY A 90 -2.67 -2.36 -2.69
CA GLY A 90 -3.77 -1.95 -1.81
C GLY A 90 -4.95 -2.91 -1.90
N ILE A 91 -5.74 -2.96 -0.84
CA ILE A 91 -7.01 -3.70 -0.74
C ILE A 91 -8.15 -2.70 -0.71
N ALA A 92 -9.26 -3.03 -1.37
CA ALA A 92 -10.45 -2.18 -1.40
C ALA A 92 -11.68 -3.01 -1.73
N ASP A 93 -12.85 -2.51 -1.34
CA ASP A 93 -14.14 -3.18 -1.56
C ASP A 93 -14.46 -3.38 -3.05
N ASN A 94 -13.86 -2.57 -3.92
CA ASN A 94 -13.97 -2.72 -5.37
C ASN A 94 -12.76 -2.11 -6.11
N ALA A 95 -12.66 -2.44 -7.41
CA ALA A 95 -11.56 -2.02 -8.27
C ALA A 95 -11.50 -0.50 -8.52
N GLU A 96 -12.63 0.21 -8.45
CA GLU A 96 -12.68 1.67 -8.68
C GLU A 96 -12.02 2.42 -7.52
N VAL A 97 -12.34 2.04 -6.28
CA VAL A 97 -11.68 2.60 -5.09
C VAL A 97 -10.17 2.34 -5.16
N LEU A 98 -9.76 1.13 -5.54
CA LEU A 98 -8.33 0.81 -5.67
C LEU A 98 -7.63 1.66 -6.73
N GLN A 99 -8.26 1.89 -7.89
CA GLN A 99 -7.75 2.77 -8.94
C GLN A 99 -7.62 4.22 -8.46
N ASP A 100 -8.60 4.73 -7.73
CA ASP A 100 -8.54 6.09 -7.18
C ASP A 100 -7.43 6.23 -6.14
N MET A 101 -7.20 5.22 -5.30
CA MET A 101 -6.08 5.19 -4.35
C MET A 101 -4.71 5.20 -5.05
N GLN A 102 -4.57 4.44 -6.15
CA GLN A 102 -3.36 4.47 -6.98
C GLN A 102 -3.15 5.86 -7.58
N HIS A 103 -4.22 6.46 -8.13
CA HIS A 103 -4.15 7.81 -8.68
C HIS A 103 -3.76 8.84 -7.62
N PHE A 104 -4.32 8.74 -6.41
CA PHE A 104 -3.97 9.58 -5.27
C PHE A 104 -2.47 9.49 -4.92
N LEU A 105 -1.90 8.28 -4.89
CA LEU A 105 -0.46 8.07 -4.68
C LEU A 105 0.38 8.69 -5.80
N HIS A 106 -0.04 8.57 -7.05
CA HIS A 106 0.62 9.24 -8.18
C HIS A 106 0.58 10.77 -8.05
N THR A 107 -0.54 11.35 -7.64
CA THR A 107 -0.64 12.80 -7.38
C THR A 107 0.28 13.22 -6.23
N LYS A 108 0.33 12.44 -5.14
CA LYS A 108 1.26 12.70 -4.02
C LYS A 108 2.72 12.59 -4.46
N MET A 109 3.05 11.63 -5.32
CA MET A 109 4.38 11.48 -5.91
C MET A 109 4.80 12.74 -6.66
N ALA A 110 3.94 13.21 -7.57
CA ALA A 110 4.18 14.40 -8.37
C ALA A 110 4.38 15.64 -7.49
N ASN A 111 3.48 15.86 -6.53
CA ASN A 111 3.53 17.01 -5.62
C ASN A 111 4.78 17.00 -4.71
N ALA A 112 5.26 15.82 -4.33
CA ALA A 112 6.46 15.70 -3.50
C ALA A 112 7.77 15.79 -4.29
N GLY A 113 7.70 15.90 -5.63
CA GLY A 113 8.85 15.83 -6.54
C GLY A 113 9.55 14.47 -6.50
N CYS A 114 8.79 13.40 -6.26
CA CYS A 114 9.32 12.04 -6.26
C CYS A 114 9.55 11.56 -7.69
N ARG A 115 10.62 10.80 -7.90
CA ARG A 115 11.01 10.31 -9.23
C ARG A 115 10.33 9.00 -9.62
N LYS A 116 9.80 8.25 -8.65
CA LYS A 116 9.26 6.90 -8.85
C LYS A 116 8.18 6.58 -7.82
N LEU A 117 7.13 5.90 -8.28
CA LEU A 117 6.15 5.16 -7.48
C LEU A 117 6.37 3.68 -7.77
N GLU A 118 6.69 2.88 -6.76
CA GLU A 118 6.87 1.44 -6.89
C GLU A 118 5.71 0.70 -6.23
N ILE A 119 4.93 0.01 -7.06
CA ILE A 119 3.84 -0.89 -6.66
C ILE A 119 4.24 -2.28 -7.13
N ARG A 120 4.37 -3.23 -6.20
CA ARG A 120 4.70 -4.62 -6.50
C ARG A 120 3.42 -5.45 -6.43
N GLN A 121 2.77 -5.67 -7.57
CA GLN A 121 1.61 -6.55 -7.63
C GLN A 121 2.08 -7.98 -7.88
N ALA A 122 1.52 -8.94 -7.14
CA ALA A 122 1.69 -10.33 -7.50
C ALA A 122 0.91 -10.58 -8.80
N GLU A 123 1.61 -10.78 -9.92
CA GLU A 123 0.98 -11.42 -11.07
C GLU A 123 0.46 -12.79 -10.65
N SER A 124 -0.76 -13.11 -11.10
CA SER A 124 -1.36 -14.43 -10.99
C SER A 124 -0.37 -15.49 -11.44
N THR A 125 -0.15 -16.51 -10.62
CA THR A 125 0.68 -17.68 -10.94
C THR A 125 0.38 -18.18 -12.36
N PRO A 126 1.37 -18.23 -13.28
CA PRO A 126 1.21 -19.01 -14.50
C PRO A 126 0.94 -20.47 -14.11
N PRO A 127 -0.05 -21.16 -14.71
CA PRO A 127 -0.19 -22.59 -14.48
C PRO A 127 1.05 -23.30 -15.02
N GLY A 128 1.86 -23.86 -14.13
CA GLY A 128 3.12 -24.53 -14.46
C GLY A 128 4.25 -24.09 -13.54
N GLN A 129 4.39 -24.77 -12.41
CA GLN A 129 5.62 -24.73 -11.61
C GLN A 129 6.76 -25.38 -12.40
N ASP A 130 7.52 -24.58 -13.13
CA ASP A 130 8.92 -24.90 -13.38
C ASP A 130 9.75 -24.05 -12.40
N ILE A 131 10.17 -24.68 -11.31
CA ILE A 131 11.13 -24.12 -10.38
C ILE A 131 12.48 -24.13 -11.10
N GLN A 132 12.73 -23.09 -11.90
CA GLN A 132 14.06 -22.87 -12.47
C GLN A 132 15.02 -22.42 -11.36
N ALA A 133 16.16 -23.11 -11.25
CA ALA A 133 17.21 -22.78 -10.29
C ALA A 133 17.69 -21.33 -10.49
N GLY A 134 17.55 -20.52 -9.44
CA GLY A 134 17.98 -19.10 -9.44
C GLY A 134 16.84 -18.09 -9.33
N HIS A 135 15.56 -18.50 -9.41
CA HIS A 135 14.45 -17.59 -9.14
C HIS A 135 14.22 -17.40 -7.63
N LYS A 136 14.10 -16.13 -7.22
CA LYS A 136 13.80 -15.73 -5.84
C LYS A 136 12.46 -16.35 -5.42
N VAL A 137 12.50 -17.20 -4.41
CA VAL A 137 11.29 -17.80 -3.80
C VAL A 137 10.46 -16.68 -3.16
N ARG A 138 9.14 -16.66 -3.45
CA ARG A 138 8.19 -15.75 -2.81
C ARG A 138 7.87 -16.27 -1.40
N MET A 139 8.00 -15.42 -0.38
CA MET A 139 7.53 -15.74 0.97
C MET A 139 6.13 -15.13 1.18
N LEU A 140 5.11 -15.97 1.10
CA LEU A 140 3.75 -15.62 1.54
C LEU A 140 3.60 -16.16 2.97
N LEU A 141 3.43 -15.27 3.94
CA LEU A 141 3.17 -15.59 5.36
C LEU A 141 1.68 -15.54 5.64
#